data_AF-A0A0S1AYC8-F1
#
_entry.id   AF-A0A0S1AYC8-F1
#
_cell.length_a   1.000
_cell.length_b   1.000
_cell.length_c   1.000
_cell.angle_alpha   90.00
_cell.angle_beta   90.00
_cell.angle_gamma   90.00
#
_symmetry.space_group_name_H-M   'P 1'
#
loop_
_entity.id
_entity.type
_entity.pdbx_description
1 polymer ?
#
loop_
_entity_poly.entity_id
_entity_poly.type
_entity_poly.pdbx_seq_one_letter_code
_entity_poly.pdbx_strand_id
1 'polypeptide(L)'
;MASASPELEQFVRDALMRGHDREQVRQALLAAGWSAEQIRGVLDGWAEVDFALPVPRPRASLSAREAFLYLVLFSTLYFFAWNLGSLLFALLEHALPDPADAQWQVARLTGSIRWSISALVIAFPVFAFLARHLAYDVARNPIKRLSPVRRWLTYLTLFVAASVLIGDLTTLVFNLLGGELSLRFVLKVAVVAAIAGTVFGHYLRDLRREEVADGGHAGSGRGVLWATGVATVLAVAAGVWTMDSPMQQRQLRLDEARIGDLQTLESAIAAWRGEHDALPPDMDALAAQPGVNLPRRDPAGGADYRYRRIDDSHYELCADFATDSGQRRARWRLPQAGQWAHPAGSHCFRRSAGDKD
;
A
#
# COMPACT_ATOMS: atom_id res chain seq x y z
N MET A 1 -6.52 -7.54 32.04
CA MET A 1 -6.93 -6.85 33.29
C MET A 1 -8.18 -7.55 33.77
N ALA A 2 -8.07 -8.41 34.78
CA ALA A 2 -9.25 -9.03 35.36
C ALA A 2 -10.12 -7.89 35.94
N SER A 3 -11.33 -7.72 35.42
CA SER A 3 -12.31 -6.85 36.06
C SER A 3 -12.47 -7.36 37.49
N ALA A 4 -12.14 -6.55 38.48
CA ALA A 4 -12.45 -6.87 39.87
C ALA A 4 -13.95 -7.18 39.98
N SER A 5 -14.31 -8.22 40.73
CA SER A 5 -15.72 -8.49 40.95
C SER A 5 -16.36 -7.27 41.63
N PRO A 6 -17.61 -6.91 41.29
CA PRO A 6 -18.34 -5.83 41.96
C PRO A 6 -18.32 -5.98 43.49
N GLU A 7 -18.35 -7.22 43.96
CA GLU A 7 -18.24 -7.62 45.36
C GLU A 7 -16.92 -7.21 46.01
N LEU A 8 -15.79 -7.39 45.31
CA LEU A 8 -14.46 -7.00 45.79
C LEU A 8 -14.32 -5.47 45.88
N GLU A 9 -14.84 -4.74 44.90
CA GLU A 9 -14.85 -3.27 44.92
C GLU A 9 -15.71 -2.73 46.05
N GLN A 10 -16.88 -3.32 46.27
CA GLN A 10 -17.79 -2.93 47.34
C GLN A 10 -17.20 -3.22 48.72
N PHE A 11 -16.60 -4.40 48.91
CA PHE A 11 -15.89 -4.73 50.15
C PHE A 11 -14.75 -3.73 50.45
N VAL A 12 -13.90 -3.43 49.47
CA VAL A 12 -12.79 -2.47 49.66
C VAL A 12 -13.33 -1.08 50.00
N ARG A 13 -14.38 -0.62 49.32
CA ARG A 13 -15.04 0.65 49.62
C ARG A 13 -15.53 0.69 51.07
N ASP A 14 -16.24 -0.35 51.50
CA ASP A 14 -16.82 -0.43 52.85
C ASP A 14 -15.74 -0.51 53.93
N ALA A 15 -14.67 -1.26 53.67
CA ALA A 15 -13.53 -1.37 54.59
C ALA A 15 -12.81 -0.03 54.76
N LEU A 16 -12.56 0.69 53.66
CA LEU A 16 -11.97 2.03 53.71
C LEU A 16 -12.91 3.06 54.37
N MET A 17 -14.22 2.99 54.11
CA MET A 17 -15.22 3.84 54.80
C MET A 17 -15.25 3.61 56.32
N ARG A 18 -14.95 2.39 56.78
CA ARG A 18 -14.86 2.05 58.21
C ARG A 18 -13.51 2.43 58.85
N GLY A 19 -12.60 3.04 58.08
CA GLY A 19 -11.29 3.47 58.58
C GLY A 19 -10.24 2.37 58.69
N HIS A 20 -10.43 1.22 58.05
CA HIS A 20 -9.38 0.20 57.96
C HIS A 20 -8.25 0.68 57.05
N ASP A 21 -7.02 0.42 57.46
CA ASP A 21 -5.84 0.75 56.66
C ASP A 21 -5.71 -0.17 55.44
N ARG A 22 -5.12 0.32 54.35
CA ARG A 22 -4.95 -0.42 53.09
C ARG A 22 -4.17 -1.72 53.28
N GLU A 23 -3.19 -1.72 54.19
CA GLU A 23 -2.42 -2.92 54.51
C GLU A 23 -3.29 -3.98 55.21
N GLN A 24 -4.21 -3.56 56.09
CA GLN A 24 -5.14 -4.47 56.75
C GLN A 24 -6.11 -5.10 55.74
N VAL A 25 -6.66 -4.27 54.84
CA VAL A 25 -7.54 -4.74 53.75
C VAL A 25 -6.80 -5.72 52.83
N ARG A 26 -5.54 -5.42 52.49
CA ARG A 26 -4.68 -6.30 51.68
C ARG A 26 -4.47 -7.67 52.32
N GLN A 27 -4.14 -7.70 53.61
CA GLN A 27 -3.91 -8.95 54.35
C GLN A 27 -5.18 -9.79 54.45
N ALA A 28 -6.33 -9.16 54.73
CA ALA A 28 -7.61 -9.85 54.80
C ALA A 28 -8.00 -10.49 53.46
N LEU A 29 -7.78 -9.79 52.34
CA LEU A 29 -8.07 -10.31 51.01
C LEU A 29 -7.12 -11.43 50.59
N LEU A 30 -5.82 -11.33 50.94
CA LEU A 30 -4.86 -12.41 50.70
C LEU A 30 -5.24 -13.67 51.50
N ALA A 31 -5.64 -13.52 52.75
CA ALA A 31 -6.11 -14.63 53.59
C ALA A 31 -7.38 -15.29 53.04
N ALA A 32 -8.25 -14.51 52.38
CA ALA A 32 -9.43 -15.02 51.69
C ALA A 32 -9.14 -15.66 50.31
N GLY A 33 -7.88 -15.72 49.88
CA GLY A 33 -7.46 -16.39 48.65
C GLY A 33 -7.48 -15.51 47.38
N TRP A 34 -7.68 -14.19 47.50
CA TRP A 34 -7.56 -13.29 46.37
C TRP A 34 -6.10 -13.15 45.92
N SER A 35 -5.86 -13.04 44.61
CA SER A 35 -4.51 -12.82 44.10
C SER A 35 -4.01 -11.41 44.41
N ALA A 36 -2.71 -11.26 44.65
CA ALA A 36 -2.09 -9.96 44.92
C ALA A 36 -2.33 -8.93 43.79
N GLU A 37 -2.48 -9.39 42.54
CA GLU A 37 -2.76 -8.54 41.39
C GLU A 37 -4.19 -7.99 41.41
N GLN A 38 -5.19 -8.82 41.77
CA GLN A 38 -6.58 -8.38 41.94
C GLN A 38 -6.72 -7.37 43.08
N ILE A 39 -6.06 -7.63 44.20
CA ILE A 39 -6.09 -6.75 45.39
C ILE A 39 -5.49 -5.38 45.06
N ARG A 40 -4.30 -5.38 44.44
CA ARG A 40 -3.62 -4.16 44.00
C ARG A 40 -4.49 -3.37 43.03
N GLY A 41 -5.07 -4.04 42.03
CA GLY A 41 -5.93 -3.40 41.03
C GLY A 41 -7.16 -2.68 41.62
N VAL A 42 -7.74 -3.19 42.72
CA VAL A 42 -8.87 -2.54 43.39
C VAL A 42 -8.43 -1.42 44.32
N LEU A 43 -7.40 -1.65 45.14
CA LEU A 43 -6.87 -0.64 46.07
C LEU A 43 -6.32 0.59 45.33
N ASP A 44 -5.63 0.38 44.21
CA ASP A 44 -5.13 1.46 43.33
C ASP A 44 -6.26 2.27 42.70
N GLY A 45 -7.48 1.74 42.67
CA GLY A 45 -8.69 2.41 42.22
C GLY A 45 -9.21 3.48 43.17
N TRP A 46 -8.63 3.63 44.37
CA TRP A 46 -8.99 4.65 45.35
C TRP A 46 -7.80 5.59 45.58
N ALA A 47 -8.04 6.89 45.78
CA ALA A 47 -6.99 7.87 46.03
C ALA A 47 -6.68 7.98 47.52
N GLU A 48 -5.39 8.14 47.87
CA GLU A 48 -4.94 8.45 49.23
C GLU A 48 -5.02 9.96 49.43
N VAL A 49 -6.23 10.43 49.70
CA VAL A 49 -6.50 11.85 49.98
C VAL A 49 -7.20 11.91 51.32
N ASP A 50 -6.81 12.89 52.14
CA ASP A 50 -7.45 13.15 53.42
C ASP A 50 -8.85 13.75 53.19
N PHE A 51 -9.82 12.85 52.97
CA PHE A 51 -11.22 13.16 52.74
C PHE A 51 -12.05 12.15 53.55
N ALA A 52 -13.18 12.61 54.11
CA ALA A 52 -14.02 11.80 55.00
C ALA A 52 -14.61 10.54 54.34
N LEU A 53 -14.54 10.42 53.01
CA LEU A 53 -14.97 9.26 52.25
C LEU A 53 -13.84 8.78 51.33
N PRO A 54 -13.75 7.48 51.04
CA PRO A 54 -12.79 6.99 50.06
C PRO A 54 -13.11 7.59 48.68
N VAL A 55 -12.13 8.29 48.09
CA VAL A 55 -12.29 8.98 46.81
C VAL A 55 -11.89 8.01 45.68
N PRO A 56 -12.79 7.66 44.74
CA PRO A 56 -12.43 6.80 43.63
C PRO A 56 -11.50 7.54 42.66
N ARG A 57 -10.45 6.86 42.18
CA ARG A 57 -9.65 7.34 41.06
C ARG A 57 -10.42 7.19 39.76
N PRO A 58 -10.27 8.14 38.81
CA PRO A 58 -10.91 8.01 37.50
C PRO A 58 -10.44 6.73 36.79
N ARG A 59 -11.39 5.92 36.32
CA ARG A 59 -11.10 4.75 35.47
C ARG A 59 -11.40 5.08 34.03
N ALA A 60 -10.55 4.62 33.12
CA ALA A 60 -10.85 4.69 31.70
C ALA A 60 -12.01 3.72 31.39
N SER A 61 -13.16 4.27 31.02
CA SER A 61 -14.28 3.46 30.52
C SER A 61 -14.03 3.06 29.06
N LEU A 62 -14.48 1.86 28.68
CA LEU A 62 -14.45 1.40 27.30
C LEU A 62 -15.43 2.25 26.48
N SER A 63 -14.91 3.22 25.73
CA SER A 63 -15.70 4.00 24.78
C SER A 63 -15.66 3.36 23.40
N ALA A 64 -16.81 2.96 22.87
CA ALA A 64 -16.91 2.43 21.51
C ALA A 64 -16.39 3.42 20.44
N ARG A 65 -16.62 4.72 20.64
CA ARG A 65 -16.08 5.79 19.79
C ARG A 65 -14.55 5.81 19.81
N GLU A 66 -13.95 5.67 21.00
CA GLU A 66 -12.50 5.64 21.14
C GLU A 66 -11.91 4.40 20.47
N ALA A 67 -12.54 3.24 20.67
CA ALA A 67 -12.14 2.01 20.01
C ALA A 67 -12.17 2.14 18.48
N PHE A 68 -13.25 2.70 17.93
CA PHE A 68 -13.37 2.98 16.50
C PHE A 68 -12.23 3.89 16.00
N LEU A 69 -11.94 4.99 16.69
CA LEU A 69 -10.89 5.92 16.27
C LEU A 69 -9.50 5.27 16.29
N TYR A 70 -9.18 4.47 17.31
CA TYR A 70 -7.90 3.73 17.34
C TYR A 70 -7.86 2.64 16.26
N LEU A 71 -8.95 1.92 16.02
CA LEU A 71 -9.02 0.95 14.92
C LEU A 71 -8.71 1.62 13.58
N VAL A 72 -9.36 2.76 13.28
CA VAL A 72 -9.08 3.51 12.05
C VAL A 72 -7.62 4.01 12.01
N LEU A 73 -7.09 4.50 13.13
CA LEU A 73 -5.68 4.95 13.22
C LEU A 73 -4.70 3.81 12.87
N PHE A 74 -4.85 2.64 13.50
CA PHE A 74 -3.95 1.50 13.25
C PHE A 74 -4.17 0.88 11.87
N SER A 75 -5.41 0.76 11.41
CA SER A 75 -5.70 0.30 10.04
C SER A 75 -5.09 1.21 8.98
N THR A 76 -5.20 2.53 9.15
CA THR A 76 -4.59 3.49 8.21
C THR A 76 -3.07 3.48 8.29
N LEU A 77 -2.48 3.28 9.47
CA LEU A 77 -1.05 3.06 9.64
C LEU A 77 -0.57 1.82 8.87
N TYR A 78 -1.25 0.68 9.02
CA TYR A 78 -0.87 -0.57 8.35
C TYR A 78 -1.01 -0.47 6.84
N PHE A 79 -2.12 0.12 6.39
CA PHE A 79 -2.35 0.34 4.97
C PHE A 79 -1.30 1.30 4.38
N PHE A 80 -0.93 2.36 5.11
CA PHE A 80 0.15 3.26 4.74
C PHE A 80 1.50 2.53 4.67
N ALA A 81 1.88 1.79 5.71
CA ALA A 81 3.17 1.09 5.79
C ALA A 81 3.32 0.05 4.66
N TRP A 82 2.25 -0.71 4.38
CA TRP A 82 2.21 -1.67 3.28
C TRP A 82 2.44 -1.00 1.92
N ASN A 83 1.71 0.08 1.62
CA ASN A 83 1.84 0.77 0.34
C ASN A 83 3.17 1.53 0.21
N LEU A 84 3.73 2.02 1.32
CA LEU A 84 5.07 2.62 1.32
C LEU A 84 6.13 1.57 0.98
N GLY A 85 6.07 0.39 1.63
CA GLY A 85 6.97 -0.72 1.31
C GLY A 85 6.84 -1.18 -0.13
N SER A 86 5.60 -1.34 -0.62
CA SER A 86 5.30 -1.71 -2.01
C SER A 86 5.86 -0.70 -3.02
N LEU A 87 5.70 0.60 -2.75
CA LEU A 87 6.25 1.65 -3.62
C LEU A 87 7.79 1.63 -3.63
N LEU A 88 8.41 1.54 -2.46
CA LEU A 88 9.87 1.48 -2.37
C LEU A 88 10.43 0.22 -3.04
N PHE A 89 9.73 -0.91 -2.93
CA PHE A 89 10.10 -2.12 -3.66
C PHE A 89 10.05 -1.86 -5.16
N ALA A 90 8.93 -1.36 -5.69
CA ALA A 90 8.82 -1.07 -7.12
C ALA A 90 9.90 -0.09 -7.63
N LEU A 91 10.27 0.91 -6.83
CA LEU A 91 11.37 1.82 -7.15
C LEU A 91 12.74 1.12 -7.15
N LEU A 92 12.99 0.21 -6.19
CA LEU A 92 14.21 -0.60 -6.17
C LEU A 92 14.28 -1.56 -7.36
N GLU A 93 13.17 -2.15 -7.76
CA GLU A 93 13.08 -3.03 -8.93
C GLU A 93 13.36 -2.26 -10.23
N HIS A 94 12.90 -1.01 -10.30
CA HIS A 94 13.21 -0.12 -11.43
C HIS A 94 14.68 0.31 -11.45
N ALA A 95 15.27 0.60 -10.29
CA ALA A 95 16.66 1.06 -10.18
C ALA A 95 17.70 -0.07 -10.35
N LEU A 96 17.35 -1.29 -9.94
CA LEU A 96 18.21 -2.49 -9.96
C LEU A 96 17.50 -3.64 -10.70
N PRO A 97 17.40 -3.57 -12.04
CA PRO A 97 16.73 -4.60 -12.82
C PRO A 97 17.53 -5.91 -12.80
N ASP A 98 16.83 -7.04 -12.70
CA ASP A 98 17.43 -8.38 -12.78
C ASP A 98 17.26 -8.93 -14.21
N PRO A 99 18.32 -9.42 -14.87
CA PRO A 99 18.21 -10.03 -16.20
C PRO A 99 17.29 -11.27 -16.24
N ALA A 100 16.98 -11.89 -15.10
CA ALA A 100 16.03 -13.00 -14.99
C ALA A 100 14.56 -12.55 -14.86
N ASP A 101 14.27 -11.24 -14.78
CA ASP A 101 12.90 -10.74 -14.62
C ASP A 101 12.05 -11.00 -15.89
N ALA A 102 10.86 -11.55 -15.69
CA ALA A 102 9.92 -11.88 -16.76
C ALA A 102 9.12 -10.64 -17.23
N GLN A 103 8.73 -10.61 -18.50
CA GLN A 103 8.06 -9.45 -19.15
C GLN A 103 6.78 -8.98 -18.42
N TRP A 104 6.02 -9.90 -17.81
CA TRP A 104 4.81 -9.56 -17.05
C TRP A 104 5.09 -8.78 -15.76
N GLN A 105 6.30 -8.90 -15.20
CA GLN A 105 6.70 -8.16 -14.00
C GLN A 105 6.81 -6.66 -14.27
N VAL A 106 7.25 -6.24 -15.47
CA VAL A 106 7.34 -4.81 -15.86
C VAL A 106 5.96 -4.15 -15.95
N ALA A 107 4.97 -4.86 -16.52
CA ALA A 107 3.58 -4.38 -16.56
C ALA A 107 2.96 -4.29 -15.15
N ARG A 108 3.24 -5.29 -14.29
CA ARG A 108 2.80 -5.31 -12.89
C ARG A 108 3.42 -4.18 -12.06
N LEU A 109 4.66 -3.80 -12.36
CA LEU A 109 5.38 -2.70 -11.71
C LEU A 109 4.62 -1.38 -11.85
N THR A 110 4.19 -1.06 -13.07
CA THR A 110 3.47 0.19 -13.37
C THR A 110 2.10 0.23 -12.69
N GLY A 111 1.39 -0.90 -12.61
CA GLY A 111 0.14 -0.99 -11.84
C GLY A 111 0.36 -0.78 -10.33
N SER A 112 1.40 -1.42 -9.78
CA SER A 112 1.72 -1.36 -8.35
C SER A 112 2.09 0.04 -7.88
N ILE A 113 2.93 0.76 -8.63
CA ILE A 113 3.33 2.14 -8.28
C ILE A 113 2.10 3.07 -8.25
N ARG A 114 1.21 2.98 -9.24
CA ARG A 114 -0.03 3.80 -9.31
C ARG A 114 -0.95 3.55 -8.12
N TRP A 115 -1.17 2.27 -7.79
CA TRP A 115 -1.96 1.89 -6.62
C TRP A 115 -1.34 2.42 -5.33
N SER A 116 -0.04 2.20 -5.16
CA SER A 116 0.70 2.59 -3.95
C SER A 116 0.69 4.11 -3.77
N ILE A 117 0.93 4.90 -4.83
CA ILE A 117 0.84 6.37 -4.78
C ILE A 117 -0.58 6.82 -4.39
N SER A 118 -1.61 6.26 -5.03
CA SER A 118 -3.01 6.60 -4.74
C SER A 118 -3.35 6.32 -3.27
N ALA A 119 -2.93 5.16 -2.76
CA ALA A 119 -3.11 4.79 -1.38
C ALA A 119 -2.36 5.73 -0.43
N LEU A 120 -1.10 6.09 -0.71
CA LEU A 120 -0.30 6.97 0.15
C LEU A 120 -0.85 8.40 0.22
N VAL A 121 -1.30 8.94 -0.92
CA VAL A 121 -1.90 10.29 -1.00
C VAL A 121 -3.15 10.41 -0.12
N ILE A 122 -3.90 9.32 0.08
CA ILE A 122 -5.11 9.31 0.92
C ILE A 122 -4.80 8.86 2.35
N ALA A 123 -4.06 7.76 2.52
CA ALA A 123 -3.82 7.13 3.81
C ALA A 123 -2.96 8.00 4.73
N PHE A 124 -1.93 8.67 4.19
CA PHE A 124 -1.04 9.48 5.02
C PHE A 124 -1.75 10.70 5.65
N PRO A 125 -2.52 11.52 4.90
CA PRO A 125 -3.30 12.61 5.50
C PRO A 125 -4.29 12.13 6.56
N VAL A 126 -4.99 11.02 6.31
CA VAL A 126 -5.97 10.45 7.26
C VAL A 126 -5.26 10.00 8.55
N PHE A 127 -4.17 9.22 8.42
CA PHE A 127 -3.36 8.79 9.55
C PHE A 127 -2.83 9.99 10.35
N ALA A 128 -2.24 10.97 9.67
CA ALA A 128 -1.65 12.14 10.31
C ALA A 128 -2.71 13.05 10.97
N PHE A 129 -3.92 13.13 10.40
CA PHE A 129 -5.05 13.83 11.00
C PHE A 129 -5.51 13.12 12.28
N LEU A 130 -5.74 11.81 12.23
CA LEU A 130 -6.17 11.03 13.40
C LEU A 130 -5.12 11.03 14.50
N ALA A 131 -3.84 10.87 14.15
CA ALA A 131 -2.74 10.93 15.11
C ALA A 131 -2.68 12.29 15.83
N ARG A 132 -2.87 13.40 15.09
CA ARG A 132 -2.94 14.75 15.69
C ARG A 132 -4.19 14.95 16.53
N HIS A 133 -5.35 14.48 16.05
CA HIS A 133 -6.61 14.60 16.76
C HIS A 133 -6.57 13.84 18.09
N LEU A 134 -6.09 12.59 18.09
CA LEU A 134 -5.96 11.78 19.31
C LEU A 134 -4.90 12.34 20.27
N ALA A 135 -3.76 12.80 19.75
CA ALA A 135 -2.74 13.44 20.59
C ALA A 135 -3.28 14.70 21.29
N TYR A 136 -4.10 15.48 20.60
CA TYR A 136 -4.77 16.65 21.16
C TYR A 136 -5.79 16.28 22.23
N ASP A 137 -6.62 15.28 21.96
CA ASP A 137 -7.62 14.77 22.89
C ASP A 137 -7.01 14.22 24.18
N VAL A 138 -5.88 13.52 24.06
CA VAL A 138 -5.09 12.97 25.16
C VAL A 138 -4.38 14.07 25.96
N ALA A 139 -3.96 15.16 25.31
CA ALA A 139 -3.40 16.32 26.00
C ALA A 139 -4.45 17.06 26.83
N ARG A 140 -5.70 17.13 26.35
CA ARG A 140 -6.82 17.76 27.07
C ARG A 140 -7.39 16.89 28.19
N ASN A 141 -7.42 15.57 28.02
CA ASN A 141 -7.97 14.63 28.98
C ASN A 141 -6.93 13.56 29.34
N PRO A 142 -6.12 13.76 30.40
CA PRO A 142 -5.08 12.81 30.79
C PRO A 142 -5.61 11.40 31.08
N ILE A 143 -6.87 11.28 31.52
CA ILE A 143 -7.54 10.01 31.82
C ILE A 143 -7.66 9.13 30.56
N LYS A 144 -7.77 9.70 29.36
CA LYS A 144 -7.81 8.94 28.09
C LYS A 144 -6.50 8.21 27.79
N ARG A 145 -5.39 8.58 28.45
CA ARG A 145 -4.10 7.85 28.32
C ARG A 145 -4.21 6.41 28.77
N LEU A 146 -5.06 6.15 29.76
CA LEU A 146 -5.28 4.84 30.38
C LEU A 146 -6.24 3.95 29.57
N SER A 147 -6.59 4.33 28.34
CA SER A 147 -7.55 3.57 27.51
C SER A 147 -7.04 2.13 27.27
N PRO A 148 -7.80 1.10 27.71
CA PRO A 148 -7.41 -0.30 27.52
C PRO A 148 -7.27 -0.65 26.03
N VAL A 149 -8.08 -0.02 25.17
CA VAL A 149 -8.11 -0.29 23.74
C VAL A 149 -6.82 0.15 23.05
N ARG A 150 -6.32 1.35 23.39
CA ARG A 150 -5.03 1.85 22.89
C ARG A 150 -3.91 0.90 23.28
N ARG A 151 -3.86 0.50 24.55
CA ARG A 151 -2.80 -0.36 25.08
C ARG A 151 -2.82 -1.72 24.37
N TRP A 152 -4.00 -2.33 24.23
CA TRP A 152 -4.14 -3.61 23.54
C TRP A 152 -3.74 -3.53 22.06
N LEU A 153 -4.22 -2.52 21.31
CA LEU A 153 -3.85 -2.33 19.91
C LEU A 153 -2.36 -1.99 19.73
N THR A 154 -1.75 -1.31 20.70
CA THR A 154 -0.31 -1.02 20.70
C THR A 154 0.50 -2.31 20.87
N TYR A 155 0.15 -3.17 21.83
CA TYR A 155 0.80 -4.47 21.98
C TYR A 155 0.59 -5.36 20.75
N LEU A 156 -0.60 -5.35 20.15
CA LEU A 156 -0.87 -6.05 18.90
C LEU A 156 0.04 -5.54 17.77
N THR A 157 0.22 -4.22 17.66
CA THR A 157 1.12 -3.60 16.67
C THR A 157 2.58 -4.00 16.90
N LEU A 158 3.03 -3.99 18.16
CA LEU A 158 4.38 -4.41 18.53
C LEU A 158 4.61 -5.90 18.20
N PHE A 159 3.62 -6.75 18.45
CA PHE A 159 3.68 -8.16 18.07
C PHE A 159 3.81 -8.33 16.56
N VAL A 160 2.93 -7.69 15.77
CA VAL A 160 2.99 -7.76 14.30
C VAL A 160 4.33 -7.24 13.77
N ALA A 161 4.81 -6.11 14.27
CA ALA A 161 6.09 -5.54 13.85
C ALA A 161 7.27 -6.46 14.21
N ALA A 162 7.27 -7.08 15.40
CA ALA A 162 8.28 -8.06 15.79
C ALA A 162 8.24 -9.30 14.90
N SER A 163 7.05 -9.84 14.60
CA SER A 163 6.89 -10.97 13.68
C SER A 163 7.41 -10.65 12.28
N VAL A 164 7.14 -9.45 11.77
CA VAL A 164 7.67 -8.97 10.47
C VAL A 164 9.19 -8.90 10.50
N LEU A 165 9.80 -8.33 11.55
CA LEU A 165 11.27 -8.26 11.68
C LEU A 165 11.92 -9.65 11.77
N ILE A 166 11.31 -10.57 12.51
CA ILE A 166 11.79 -11.96 12.60
C ILE A 166 11.71 -12.64 11.23
N GLY A 167 10.58 -12.51 10.53
CA GLY A 167 10.40 -13.04 9.19
C GLY A 167 11.41 -12.46 8.19
N ASP A 168 11.58 -11.14 8.20
CA ASP A 168 12.51 -10.41 7.34
C ASP A 168 13.96 -10.89 7.56
N LEU A 169 14.41 -10.98 8.81
CA LEU A 169 15.74 -11.52 9.14
C LEU A 169 15.88 -12.99 8.76
N THR A 170 14.82 -13.80 8.92
CA THR A 170 14.83 -15.20 8.50
C THR A 170 15.00 -15.31 6.98
N THR A 171 14.29 -14.49 6.20
CA THR A 171 14.45 -14.47 4.74
C THR A 171 15.85 -14.02 4.34
N LEU A 172 16.43 -13.05 5.05
CA LEU A 172 17.79 -12.60 4.80
C LEU A 172 18.80 -13.74 4.98
N VAL A 173 18.74 -14.45 6.10
CA VAL A 173 19.63 -15.57 6.41
C VAL A 173 19.42 -16.72 5.43
N PHE A 174 18.17 -17.05 5.10
CA PHE A 174 17.85 -18.11 4.15
C PHE A 174 18.51 -17.88 2.78
N ASN A 175 18.37 -16.66 2.22
CA ASN A 175 18.97 -16.32 0.93
C ASN A 175 20.50 -16.15 1.01
N LEU A 176 21.03 -15.68 2.15
CA LEU A 176 22.47 -15.62 2.39
C LEU A 176 23.10 -17.01 2.36
N LEU A 177 22.49 -17.99 3.03
CA LEU A 177 22.95 -19.37 3.05
C LEU A 177 22.82 -20.06 1.68
N GLY A 178 21.83 -19.66 0.88
CA GLY A 178 21.67 -20.11 -0.51
C GLY A 178 22.70 -19.54 -1.49
N GLY A 179 23.47 -18.51 -1.09
CA GLY A 179 24.43 -17.84 -1.99
C GLY A 179 23.78 -16.90 -3.02
N GLU A 180 22.48 -16.64 -2.91
CA GLU A 180 21.67 -15.85 -3.86
C GLU A 180 21.49 -14.39 -3.42
N LEU A 181 22.41 -13.87 -2.60
CA LEU A 181 22.26 -12.55 -1.99
C LEU A 181 22.48 -11.42 -3.02
N SER A 182 21.40 -10.95 -3.64
CA SER A 182 21.43 -9.80 -4.53
C SER A 182 21.37 -8.46 -3.77
N LEU A 183 22.01 -7.41 -4.30
CA LEU A 183 21.91 -6.06 -3.74
C LEU A 183 20.45 -5.59 -3.64
N ARG A 184 19.65 -5.90 -4.67
CA ARG A 184 18.20 -5.61 -4.71
C ARG A 184 17.48 -6.26 -3.53
N PHE A 185 17.80 -7.53 -3.22
CA PHE A 185 17.21 -8.24 -2.10
C PHE A 185 17.60 -7.62 -0.76
N VAL A 186 18.88 -7.30 -0.54
CA VAL A 186 19.36 -6.65 0.69
C VAL A 186 18.68 -5.30 0.93
N LEU A 187 18.49 -4.50 -0.12
CA LEU A 187 17.80 -3.21 -0.01
C LEU A 187 16.31 -3.38 0.32
N LYS A 188 15.64 -4.41 -0.21
CA LYS A 188 14.25 -4.72 0.13
C LYS A 188 14.10 -5.11 1.60
N VAL A 189 14.97 -5.98 2.09
CA VAL A 189 15.04 -6.35 3.53
C VAL A 189 15.29 -5.09 4.37
N ALA A 190 16.26 -4.26 4.00
CA ALA A 190 16.53 -3.01 4.71
C ALA A 190 15.32 -2.06 4.77
N VAL A 191 14.51 -1.97 3.71
CA VAL A 191 13.27 -1.20 3.69
C VAL A 191 12.26 -1.75 4.69
N VAL A 192 12.04 -3.07 4.72
CA VAL A 192 11.12 -3.72 5.67
C VAL A 192 11.58 -3.49 7.09
N ALA A 193 12.87 -3.72 7.37
CA ALA A 193 13.48 -3.47 8.67
C ALA A 193 13.35 -1.99 9.11
N ALA A 194 13.54 -1.04 8.20
CA ALA A 194 13.39 0.39 8.50
C ALA A 194 11.95 0.76 8.84
N ILE A 195 10.96 0.27 8.07
CA ILE A 195 9.54 0.54 8.31
C ILE A 195 9.09 -0.11 9.63
N ALA A 196 9.29 -1.43 9.76
CA ALA A 196 8.88 -2.18 10.94
C ALA A 196 9.62 -1.70 12.20
N GLY A 197 10.92 -1.43 12.10
CA GLY A 197 11.74 -0.89 13.18
C GLY A 197 11.33 0.51 13.62
N THR A 198 10.91 1.39 12.69
CA THR A 198 10.39 2.72 13.03
C THR A 198 9.06 2.62 13.76
N VAL A 199 8.13 1.79 13.27
CA VAL A 199 6.83 1.55 13.93
C VAL A 199 7.05 0.95 15.31
N PHE A 200 7.82 -0.14 15.42
CA PHE A 200 8.14 -0.81 16.66
C PHE A 200 8.81 0.15 17.67
N GLY A 201 9.85 0.86 17.25
CA GLY A 201 10.58 1.79 18.10
C GLY A 201 9.76 3.02 18.52
N HIS A 202 8.79 3.46 17.70
CA HIS A 202 7.88 4.53 18.09
C HIS A 202 6.92 4.07 19.18
N TYR A 203 6.21 2.97 18.95
CA TYR A 203 5.22 2.43 19.90
C TYR A 203 5.83 1.85 21.17
N LEU A 204 7.04 1.28 21.11
CA LEU A 204 7.74 0.82 22.31
C LEU A 204 8.16 1.99 23.21
N ARG A 205 8.62 3.11 22.62
CA ARG A 205 8.93 4.32 23.39
C ARG A 205 7.66 4.94 23.97
N ASP A 206 6.55 4.90 23.22
CA ASP A 206 5.25 5.36 23.70
C ASP A 206 4.80 4.53 24.92
N LEU A 207 4.87 3.20 24.84
CA LEU A 207 4.54 2.29 25.94
C LEU A 207 5.45 2.49 27.17
N ARG A 208 6.77 2.58 26.98
CA ARG A 208 7.71 2.83 28.10
C ARG A 208 7.47 4.17 28.79
N ARG A 209 7.04 5.20 28.05
CA ARG A 209 6.69 6.50 28.65
C ARG A 209 5.44 6.40 29.52
N GLU A 210 4.49 5.55 29.17
CA GLU A 210 3.30 5.31 29.99
C GLU A 210 3.62 4.57 31.29
N GLU A 211 4.64 3.70 31.28
CA GLU A 211 5.09 2.99 32.48
C GLU A 211 5.94 3.85 33.43
N VAL A 212 6.70 4.83 32.89
CA VAL A 212 7.66 5.65 33.65
C VAL A 212 7.07 7.01 34.09
N ALA A 213 6.10 7.57 33.36
CA ALA A 213 5.63 8.93 33.61
C ALA A 213 4.44 9.00 34.60
N ASP A 214 4.80 9.07 35.87
CA ASP A 214 4.12 9.90 36.89
C ASP A 214 4.57 11.39 36.80
N GLY A 215 5.14 11.81 35.64
CA GLY A 215 5.48 13.21 35.38
C GLY A 215 6.48 13.42 34.24
N GLY A 216 6.11 14.23 33.23
CA GLY A 216 7.07 14.99 32.43
C GLY A 216 7.14 14.74 30.91
N HIS A 217 6.62 15.72 30.16
CA HIS A 217 6.95 16.16 28.80
C HIS A 217 6.61 15.28 27.57
N ALA A 218 5.45 15.62 26.99
CA ALA A 218 4.97 15.21 25.67
C ALA A 218 5.73 15.91 24.52
N GLY A 219 6.92 15.42 24.16
CA GLY A 219 7.77 16.09 23.16
C GLY A 219 7.99 15.38 21.82
N SER A 220 7.94 14.04 21.74
CA SER A 220 8.68 13.34 20.67
C SER A 220 7.84 12.77 19.50
N GLY A 221 6.52 12.96 19.49
CA GLY A 221 5.66 12.47 18.39
C GLY A 221 5.70 13.33 17.11
N ARG A 222 5.89 14.65 17.24
CA ARG A 222 5.86 15.57 16.08
C ARG A 222 7.03 15.36 15.13
N GLY A 223 8.23 15.07 15.65
CA GLY A 223 9.42 14.85 14.82
C GLY A 223 9.30 13.61 13.93
N VAL A 224 8.78 12.50 14.47
CA VAL A 224 8.55 11.26 13.71
C VAL A 224 7.51 11.47 12.62
N LEU A 225 6.37 12.12 12.93
CA LEU A 225 5.34 12.42 11.93
C LEU A 225 5.85 13.31 10.79
N TRP A 226 6.68 14.31 11.09
CA TRP A 226 7.30 15.16 10.06
C TRP A 226 8.29 14.38 9.20
N ALA A 227 9.18 13.59 9.82
CA ALA A 227 10.13 12.76 9.09
C ALA A 227 9.42 11.76 8.16
N THR A 228 8.38 11.07 8.66
CA THR A 228 7.56 10.17 7.84
C THR A 228 6.84 10.92 6.71
N GLY A 229 6.34 12.13 6.96
CA GLY A 229 5.73 12.96 5.92
C GLY A 229 6.68 13.33 4.81
N VAL A 230 7.88 13.80 5.15
CA VAL A 230 8.92 14.14 4.15
C VAL A 230 9.33 12.90 3.36
N ALA A 231 9.58 11.77 4.04
CA ALA A 231 9.92 10.51 3.37
C ALA A 231 8.82 10.05 2.41
N THR A 232 7.55 10.21 2.80
CA THR A 232 6.40 9.87 1.95
C THR A 232 6.34 10.75 0.70
N VAL A 233 6.49 12.07 0.87
CA VAL A 233 6.49 13.02 -0.26
C VAL A 233 7.62 12.71 -1.23
N LEU A 234 8.82 12.42 -0.72
CA LEU A 234 9.97 12.04 -1.55
C LEU A 234 9.73 10.73 -2.30
N ALA A 235 9.20 9.71 -1.62
CA ALA A 235 8.89 8.42 -2.26
C ALA A 235 7.81 8.58 -3.35
N VAL A 236 6.76 9.36 -3.08
CA VAL A 236 5.71 9.66 -4.07
C VAL A 236 6.28 10.46 -5.24
N ALA A 237 7.10 11.49 -4.98
CA ALA A 237 7.73 12.27 -6.04
C ALA A 237 8.65 11.41 -6.93
N ALA A 238 9.44 10.52 -6.33
CA ALA A 238 10.25 9.55 -7.06
C ALA A 238 9.39 8.57 -7.89
N GLY A 239 8.27 8.09 -7.34
CA GLY A 239 7.31 7.27 -8.06
C GLY A 239 6.67 8.00 -9.24
N VAL A 240 6.28 9.26 -9.07
CA VAL A 240 5.73 10.08 -10.16
C VAL A 240 6.79 10.37 -11.23
N TRP A 241 8.05 10.61 -10.84
CA TRP A 241 9.14 10.88 -11.78
C TRP A 241 9.55 9.65 -12.59
N THR A 242 9.48 8.45 -11.99
CA THR A 242 9.75 7.19 -12.71
C THR A 242 8.62 6.80 -13.66
N MET A 243 7.40 7.29 -13.42
CA MET A 243 6.24 6.98 -14.25
C MET A 243 6.04 7.92 -15.44
N ASP A 244 5.55 7.34 -16.54
CA ASP A 244 4.96 8.11 -17.63
C ASP A 244 3.66 8.78 -17.16
N SER A 245 3.42 10.01 -17.63
CA SER A 245 2.24 10.79 -17.25
C SER A 245 0.92 10.06 -17.60
N PRO A 246 -0.19 10.35 -16.91
CA PRO A 246 -1.50 9.77 -17.24
C PRO A 246 -1.92 9.97 -18.70
N MET A 247 -1.52 11.10 -19.31
CA MET A 247 -1.75 11.37 -20.73
C MET A 247 -0.94 10.46 -21.64
N GLN A 248 0.34 10.22 -21.33
CA GLN A 248 1.17 9.25 -22.07
C GLN A 248 0.59 7.84 -21.93
N GLN A 249 0.16 7.42 -20.74
CA GLN A 249 -0.49 6.11 -20.54
C GLN A 249 -1.81 5.95 -21.33
N ARG A 250 -2.53 7.05 -21.59
CA ARG A 250 -3.69 7.04 -22.48
C ARG A 250 -3.27 6.91 -23.94
N GLN A 251 -2.26 7.66 -24.38
CA GLN A 251 -1.71 7.57 -25.73
C GLN A 251 -1.20 6.16 -26.04
N LEU A 252 -0.53 5.51 -25.08
CA LEU A 252 -0.07 4.12 -25.22
C LEU A 252 -1.22 3.13 -25.41
N ARG A 253 -2.30 3.27 -24.63
CA ARG A 253 -3.49 2.41 -24.80
C ARG A 253 -4.20 2.65 -26.13
N LEU A 254 -4.16 3.88 -26.64
CA LEU A 254 -4.67 4.21 -27.98
C LEU A 254 -3.78 3.59 -29.06
N ASP A 255 -2.46 3.63 -28.92
CA ASP A 255 -1.53 2.97 -29.84
C ASP A 255 -1.69 1.44 -29.80
N GLU A 256 -1.89 0.84 -28.63
CA GLU A 256 -2.19 -0.59 -28.49
C GLU A 256 -3.54 -0.95 -29.15
N ALA A 257 -4.57 -0.10 -29.02
CA ALA A 257 -5.84 -0.28 -29.72
C ALA A 257 -5.68 -0.17 -31.25
N ARG A 258 -4.90 0.80 -31.74
CA ARG A 258 -4.57 0.94 -33.17
C ARG A 258 -3.88 -0.29 -33.71
N ILE A 259 -2.92 -0.85 -32.98
CA ILE A 259 -2.26 -2.10 -33.37
C ILE A 259 -3.28 -3.25 -33.45
N GLY A 260 -4.19 -3.36 -32.48
CA GLY A 260 -5.27 -4.36 -32.52
C GLY A 260 -6.21 -4.19 -33.72
N ASP A 261 -6.55 -2.94 -34.08
CA ASP A 261 -7.33 -2.63 -35.27
C ASP A 261 -6.60 -3.05 -36.54
N LEU A 262 -5.31 -2.70 -36.67
CA LEU A 262 -4.49 -3.08 -37.83
C LEU A 262 -4.32 -4.61 -37.96
N GLN A 263 -4.21 -5.34 -36.85
CA GLN A 263 -4.19 -6.81 -36.84
C GLN A 263 -5.52 -7.40 -37.30
N THR A 264 -6.63 -6.78 -36.91
CA THR A 264 -7.97 -7.16 -37.39
C THR A 264 -8.09 -6.92 -38.89
N LEU A 265 -7.61 -5.78 -39.40
CA LEU A 265 -7.58 -5.49 -40.84
C LEU A 265 -6.71 -6.51 -41.61
N GLU A 266 -5.53 -6.84 -41.09
CA GLU A 266 -4.64 -7.85 -41.67
C GLU A 266 -5.33 -9.22 -41.78
N SER A 267 -6.06 -9.65 -40.74
CA SER A 267 -6.83 -10.90 -40.77
C SER A 267 -7.96 -10.88 -41.80
N ALA A 268 -8.65 -9.75 -41.97
CA ALA A 268 -9.71 -9.60 -42.97
C ALA A 268 -9.15 -9.61 -44.40
N ILE A 269 -8.01 -8.94 -44.64
CA ILE A 269 -7.32 -8.97 -45.94
C ILE A 269 -6.85 -10.39 -46.27
N ALA A 270 -6.33 -11.12 -45.30
CA ALA A 270 -5.92 -12.51 -45.48
C ALA A 270 -7.11 -13.41 -45.84
N ALA A 271 -8.25 -13.25 -45.15
CA ALA A 271 -9.48 -13.98 -45.46
C ALA A 271 -9.99 -13.70 -46.88
N TRP A 272 -10.04 -12.42 -47.28
CA TRP A 272 -10.42 -12.00 -48.64
C TRP A 272 -9.54 -12.68 -49.70
N ARG A 273 -8.22 -12.67 -49.49
CA ARG A 273 -7.28 -13.29 -50.44
C ARG A 273 -7.47 -14.80 -50.53
N GLY A 274 -7.77 -15.47 -49.41
CA GLY A 274 -8.07 -16.90 -49.40
C GLY A 274 -9.24 -17.27 -50.32
N GLU A 275 -10.26 -16.41 -50.38
CA GLU A 275 -11.48 -16.60 -51.17
C GLU A 275 -11.35 -16.14 -52.63
N HIS A 276 -10.68 -15.02 -52.88
CA HIS A 276 -10.65 -14.37 -54.20
C HIS A 276 -9.35 -14.58 -54.99
N ASP A 277 -8.33 -15.19 -54.38
CA ASP A 277 -6.98 -15.34 -54.94
C ASP A 277 -6.32 -14.02 -55.36
N ALA A 278 -6.81 -12.89 -54.83
CA ALA A 278 -6.32 -11.55 -55.12
C ALA A 278 -6.43 -10.67 -53.87
N LEU A 279 -5.56 -9.65 -53.77
CA LEU A 279 -5.68 -8.63 -52.74
C LEU A 279 -6.90 -7.72 -52.99
N PRO A 280 -7.60 -7.26 -51.94
CA PRO A 280 -8.74 -6.36 -52.09
C PRO A 280 -8.34 -5.07 -52.83
N PRO A 281 -9.19 -4.54 -53.72
CA PRO A 281 -8.87 -3.32 -54.46
C PRO A 281 -8.80 -2.09 -53.54
N ASP A 282 -9.68 -2.03 -52.54
CA ASP A 282 -9.75 -0.99 -51.54
C ASP A 282 -10.42 -1.51 -50.25
N MET A 283 -10.47 -0.65 -49.23
CA MET A 283 -11.07 -0.97 -47.93
C MET A 283 -12.60 -1.06 -47.99
N ASP A 284 -13.23 -0.43 -48.98
CA ASP A 284 -14.69 -0.42 -49.10
C ASP A 284 -15.20 -1.73 -49.68
N ALA A 285 -14.47 -2.33 -50.62
CA ALA A 285 -14.70 -3.69 -51.11
C ALA A 285 -14.57 -4.71 -49.96
N LEU A 286 -13.57 -4.55 -49.09
CA LEU A 286 -13.41 -5.40 -47.91
C LEU A 286 -14.58 -5.24 -46.93
N ALA A 287 -15.08 -4.01 -46.73
CA ALA A 287 -16.18 -3.69 -45.84
C ALA A 287 -17.57 -4.09 -46.39
N ALA A 288 -17.71 -4.27 -47.70
CA ALA A 288 -18.97 -4.63 -48.35
C ALA A 288 -19.36 -6.10 -48.12
N GLN A 289 -18.46 -6.92 -47.59
CA GLN A 289 -18.70 -8.33 -47.32
C GLN A 289 -19.74 -8.52 -46.19
N PRO A 290 -20.72 -9.43 -46.37
CA PRO A 290 -21.70 -9.74 -45.33
C PRO A 290 -21.05 -10.21 -44.04
N GLY A 291 -21.37 -9.57 -42.90
CA GLY A 291 -20.90 -9.97 -41.58
C GLY A 291 -19.51 -9.46 -41.18
N VAL A 292 -18.82 -8.71 -42.06
CA VAL A 292 -17.50 -8.14 -41.76
C VAL A 292 -17.66 -6.78 -41.08
N ASN A 293 -17.17 -6.66 -39.85
CA ASN A 293 -17.08 -5.38 -39.14
C ASN A 293 -15.61 -4.94 -39.05
N LEU A 294 -15.22 -3.96 -39.86
CA LEU A 294 -13.85 -3.48 -39.93
C LEU A 294 -13.65 -2.21 -39.10
N PRO A 295 -12.63 -2.17 -38.23
CA PRO A 295 -12.19 -0.93 -37.62
C PRO A 295 -11.53 -0.06 -38.70
N ARG A 296 -12.27 0.92 -39.23
CA ARG A 296 -11.80 1.85 -40.27
C ARG A 296 -11.27 3.17 -39.72
N ARG A 297 -11.72 3.54 -38.52
CA ARG A 297 -11.46 4.85 -37.92
C ARG A 297 -10.54 4.74 -36.74
N ASP A 298 -9.74 5.78 -36.54
CA ASP A 298 -8.90 5.91 -35.37
C ASP A 298 -9.76 6.02 -34.08
N PRO A 299 -9.44 5.27 -33.01
CA PRO A 299 -10.22 5.23 -31.78
C PRO A 299 -10.19 6.55 -30.99
N ALA A 300 -9.25 7.45 -31.29
CA ALA A 300 -9.19 8.81 -30.73
C ALA A 300 -9.89 9.85 -31.60
N GLY A 301 -10.52 9.45 -32.72
CA GLY A 301 -11.13 10.36 -33.69
C GLY A 301 -10.14 11.04 -34.63
N GLY A 302 -8.94 10.45 -34.79
CA GLY A 302 -7.92 10.90 -35.74
C GLY A 302 -8.20 10.48 -37.19
N ALA A 303 -7.15 10.53 -38.03
CA ALA A 303 -7.24 10.12 -39.42
C ALA A 303 -7.58 8.62 -39.54
N ASP A 304 -8.43 8.28 -40.51
CA ASP A 304 -8.78 6.89 -40.81
C ASP A 304 -7.55 6.07 -41.19
N TYR A 305 -7.61 4.76 -40.91
CA TYR A 305 -6.56 3.83 -41.31
C TYR A 305 -6.46 3.76 -42.83
N ARG A 306 -5.24 3.74 -43.36
CA ARG A 306 -5.01 3.71 -44.81
C ARG A 306 -4.48 2.36 -45.24
N TYR A 307 -5.10 1.83 -46.28
CA TYR A 307 -4.64 0.65 -47.01
C TYR A 307 -4.12 1.07 -48.38
N ARG A 308 -2.95 0.55 -48.77
CA ARG A 308 -2.41 0.74 -50.11
C ARG A 308 -1.86 -0.57 -50.63
N ARG A 309 -2.37 -1.02 -51.77
CA ARG A 309 -1.79 -2.15 -52.50
C ARG A 309 -0.48 -1.70 -53.16
N ILE A 310 0.59 -2.47 -52.98
CA ILE A 310 1.88 -2.23 -53.64
C ILE A 310 1.95 -3.07 -54.93
N ASP A 311 1.70 -4.37 -54.79
CA ASP A 311 1.72 -5.36 -55.86
C ASP A 311 0.71 -6.48 -55.55
N ASP A 312 0.77 -7.62 -56.25
CA ASP A 312 -0.20 -8.71 -56.12
C ASP A 312 -0.09 -9.49 -54.79
N SER A 313 1.01 -9.34 -54.04
CA SER A 313 1.23 -10.03 -52.77
C SER A 313 1.60 -9.10 -51.59
N HIS A 314 1.94 -7.85 -51.85
CA HIS A 314 2.32 -6.87 -50.84
C HIS A 314 1.34 -5.70 -50.75
N TYR A 315 1.14 -5.26 -49.51
CA TYR A 315 0.33 -4.10 -49.19
C TYR A 315 0.90 -3.34 -47.99
N GLU A 316 0.41 -2.12 -47.79
CA GLU A 316 0.71 -1.28 -46.64
C GLU A 316 -0.53 -0.99 -45.83
N LEU A 317 -0.38 -1.06 -44.51
CA LEU A 317 -1.35 -0.58 -43.53
C LEU A 317 -0.74 0.56 -42.75
N CYS A 318 -1.37 1.74 -42.81
CA CYS A 318 -0.89 2.93 -42.15
C CYS A 318 -1.83 3.39 -41.04
N ALA A 319 -1.23 3.83 -39.94
CA ALA A 319 -1.91 4.51 -38.84
C ALA A 319 -1.05 5.68 -38.33
N ASP A 320 -1.65 6.55 -37.53
CA ASP A 320 -0.94 7.64 -36.86
C ASP A 320 -0.75 7.30 -35.38
N PHE A 321 0.51 7.14 -34.96
CA PHE A 321 0.84 6.72 -33.61
C PHE A 321 1.26 7.90 -32.74
N ALA A 322 0.75 7.95 -31.51
CA ALA A 322 1.09 9.04 -30.62
C ALA A 322 2.48 8.87 -29.98
N THR A 323 2.99 7.64 -29.90
CA THR A 323 4.23 7.30 -29.22
C THR A 323 5.22 6.53 -30.08
N ASP A 324 6.50 6.60 -29.71
CA ASP A 324 7.57 5.81 -30.30
C ASP A 324 7.71 4.49 -29.51
N SER A 325 7.34 3.39 -30.15
CA SER A 325 7.42 2.06 -29.56
C SER A 325 8.86 1.62 -29.31
N GLY A 326 9.84 2.11 -30.08
CA GLY A 326 11.27 1.86 -29.90
C GLY A 326 11.83 2.57 -28.67
N GLN A 327 11.51 3.85 -28.48
CA GLN A 327 11.91 4.60 -27.29
C GLN A 327 11.29 4.03 -26.01
N ARG A 328 10.00 3.65 -26.05
CA ARG A 328 9.33 2.98 -24.92
C ARG A 328 10.03 1.67 -24.58
N ARG A 329 10.35 0.84 -25.58
CA ARG A 329 11.08 -0.43 -25.36
C ARG A 329 12.46 -0.20 -24.79
N ALA A 330 13.21 0.79 -25.27
CA ALA A 330 14.52 1.13 -24.72
C ALA A 330 14.41 1.57 -23.25
N ARG A 331 13.40 2.40 -22.93
CA ARG A 331 13.17 2.91 -21.57
C ARG A 331 12.74 1.83 -20.59
N TRP A 332 11.89 0.90 -21.02
CA TRP A 332 11.35 -0.19 -20.20
C TRP A 332 12.04 -1.54 -20.43
N ARG A 333 13.12 -1.55 -21.22
CA ARG A 333 13.94 -2.72 -21.62
C ARG A 333 13.11 -3.94 -22.03
N LEU A 334 12.05 -3.68 -22.78
CA LEU A 334 11.20 -4.73 -23.33
C LEU A 334 11.95 -5.46 -24.48
N PRO A 335 11.72 -6.78 -24.68
CA PRO A 335 12.36 -7.54 -25.73
C PRO A 335 12.05 -7.02 -27.14
N GLN A 336 12.76 -7.57 -28.15
CA GLN A 336 12.65 -7.14 -29.54
C GLN A 336 11.22 -6.93 -29.96
N ALA A 337 11.02 -5.86 -30.72
CA ALA A 337 9.74 -5.53 -31.25
C ALA A 337 9.18 -6.72 -32.04
N GLY A 338 8.00 -7.18 -31.67
CA GLY A 338 7.15 -7.88 -32.61
C GLY A 338 6.98 -7.02 -33.88
N GLN A 339 6.47 -7.62 -34.93
CA GLN A 339 6.29 -7.05 -36.27
C GLN A 339 5.50 -5.71 -36.38
N TRP A 340 5.15 -5.07 -35.26
CA TRP A 340 4.40 -3.83 -35.09
C TRP A 340 5.24 -2.72 -34.43
N ALA A 341 6.55 -2.66 -34.69
CA ALA A 341 7.40 -1.57 -34.24
C ALA A 341 7.14 -0.30 -35.07
N HIS A 342 6.79 0.81 -34.42
CA HIS A 342 6.57 2.10 -35.07
C HIS A 342 7.27 3.26 -34.33
N PRO A 343 7.67 4.33 -35.05
CA PRO A 343 7.97 5.64 -34.47
C PRO A 343 6.68 6.37 -34.08
N ALA A 344 6.82 7.54 -33.45
CA ALA A 344 5.70 8.47 -33.30
C ALA A 344 5.37 9.13 -34.65
N GLY A 345 4.09 9.41 -34.88
CA GLY A 345 3.54 9.96 -36.11
C GLY A 345 3.01 8.90 -37.07
N SER A 346 2.71 9.34 -38.30
CA SER A 346 2.21 8.49 -39.37
C SER A 346 3.23 7.43 -39.77
N HIS A 347 2.88 6.16 -39.59
CA HIS A 347 3.72 5.02 -39.95
C HIS A 347 2.93 3.98 -40.74
N CYS A 348 3.57 3.41 -41.77
CA CYS A 348 3.00 2.38 -42.63
C CYS A 348 3.78 1.08 -42.48
N PHE A 349 3.08 0.01 -42.14
CA PHE A 349 3.63 -1.33 -42.08
C PHE A 349 3.47 -2.01 -43.43
N ARG A 350 4.59 -2.38 -44.05
CA ARG A 350 4.57 -3.24 -45.23
C ARG A 350 4.33 -4.68 -44.79
N ARG A 351 3.27 -5.29 -45.34
CA ARG A 351 2.88 -6.68 -45.09
C ARG A 351 2.95 -7.47 -46.39
N SER A 352 3.33 -8.74 -46.26
CA SER A 352 3.07 -9.74 -47.28
C SER A 352 1.79 -10.43 -46.88
N ALA A 353 0.83 -10.54 -47.79
CA ALA A 353 -0.13 -11.61 -47.64
C ALA A 353 0.68 -12.91 -47.84
N GLY A 354 0.74 -13.79 -46.82
CA GLY A 354 1.47 -15.05 -46.90
C GLY A 354 0.99 -15.92 -48.08
N ASP A 355 1.81 -16.88 -48.50
CA ASP A 355 1.38 -17.90 -49.45
C ASP A 355 0.23 -18.74 -48.87
N LYS A 356 -0.65 -19.26 -49.75
CA LYS A 356 -1.62 -20.29 -49.36
C LYS A 356 -0.83 -21.53 -48.95
N ASP A 357 -0.90 -21.91 -47.67
CA ASP A 357 -0.53 -23.26 -47.24
C ASP A 357 -1.54 -24.28 -47.81
#